data_AF-A0A534VWG7-F1
#
_entry.id   AF-A0A534VWG7-F1
#
_cell.length_a   1.000
_cell.length_b   1.000
_cell.length_c   1.000
_cell.angle_alpha   90.00
_cell.angle_beta   90.00
_cell.angle_gamma   90.00
#
_symmetry.space_group_name_H-M   'P 1'
#
loop_
_entity.id
_entity.type
_entity.pdbx_description
1 polymer ?
#
loop_
_entity_poly.entity_id
_entity_poly.type
_entity_poly.pdbx_seq_one_letter_code
_entity_poly.pdbx_strand_id
1 'polypeptide(L)'
;PELLDSLVRADLVQIVRGRGSMAEELGARLAAAPDLEAELDTLRRFRHEEFLRIGVHDIQGKLEPHEVASQLTSLAETCLASALALARREVLARTGVPPAPPTEGLAVLGMGKLGAEELTYNSDLDLIFVYDAGDAAWWSGRPTPHEFFTRIAQRTISALQTPTREGLAYRIDMRLRPSGNQGSLVCSVEAFEAYHRTSAQVWERQALIKARAVAGPRPLAARLEEIRTRFVYGRGLDDGERLEIARMRERIERERAGARGELGNIKTGRGGLVDIEFLVQTLQLRHGHDHPGVRARDTRGALAALAAEGILSASPAKRSTRSPGRSCRSLAGSGTRAATARRWPRSWTTMRGSARRCAPSTIVGSERPPRSLRCARASG
;
A
#
# COMPACT_ATOMS: atom_id res chain seq x y z
N PRO A 1 -22.02 21.74 7.69
CA PRO A 1 -23.00 22.02 8.76
C PRO A 1 -23.37 20.75 9.53
N GLU A 2 -23.81 19.68 8.84
CA GLU A 2 -24.22 18.42 9.49
C GLU A 2 -23.07 17.70 10.23
N LEU A 3 -21.82 17.80 9.73
CA LEU A 3 -20.64 17.29 10.44
C LEU A 3 -20.30 18.06 11.74
N LEU A 4 -20.85 19.26 11.94
CA LEU A 4 -20.68 19.99 13.21
C LEU A 4 -21.64 19.44 14.27
N ASP A 5 -22.82 18.95 13.88
CA ASP A 5 -23.75 18.32 14.81
C ASP A 5 -23.20 16.99 15.34
N SER A 6 -22.41 16.26 14.52
CA SER A 6 -21.67 15.08 15.01
C SER A 6 -20.57 15.44 16.03
N LEU A 7 -20.05 16.67 16.02
CA LEU A 7 -19.09 17.12 17.03
C LEU A 7 -19.74 17.41 18.39
N VAL A 8 -21.07 17.57 18.43
CA VAL A 8 -21.85 17.78 19.66
C VAL A 8 -22.32 16.44 20.24
N ARG A 9 -22.24 15.33 19.48
CA ARG A 9 -22.63 13.99 19.92
C ARG A 9 -21.57 13.36 20.82
N ALA A 10 -22.02 12.47 21.71
CA ALA A 10 -21.21 11.69 22.63
C ALA A 10 -20.14 10.81 21.95
N ASP A 11 -20.22 10.65 20.63
CA ASP A 11 -19.36 9.76 19.83
C ASP A 11 -17.91 10.29 19.76
N LEU A 12 -17.69 11.60 19.95
CA LEU A 12 -16.36 12.19 20.15
C LEU A 12 -15.70 11.84 21.50
N VAL A 13 -16.43 11.20 22.42
CA VAL A 13 -15.85 10.81 23.72
C VAL A 13 -14.94 9.60 23.55
N GLN A 14 -15.21 8.74 22.55
CA GLN A 14 -14.41 7.53 22.33
C GLN A 14 -13.19 7.80 21.43
N ILE A 15 -12.02 7.83 22.07
CA ILE A 15 -10.72 8.05 21.40
C ILE A 15 -10.41 6.93 20.41
N VAL A 16 -10.54 5.68 20.85
CA VAL A 16 -10.26 4.48 20.06
C VAL A 16 -11.55 3.67 19.95
N ARG A 17 -11.91 3.28 18.73
CA ARG A 17 -13.04 2.39 18.44
C ARG A 17 -12.59 1.11 17.76
N GLY A 18 -13.08 -0.02 18.23
CA GLY A 18 -12.82 -1.31 17.58
C GLY A 18 -13.64 -1.47 16.29
N ARG A 19 -13.12 -2.21 15.31
CA ARG A 19 -13.83 -2.55 14.06
C ARG A 19 -15.22 -3.14 14.32
N GLY A 20 -15.36 -4.01 15.33
CA GLY A 20 -16.65 -4.61 15.69
C GLY A 20 -17.71 -3.59 16.09
N SER A 21 -17.35 -2.61 16.93
CA SER A 21 -18.27 -1.53 17.34
C SER A 21 -18.65 -0.63 16.16
N MET A 22 -17.69 -0.28 15.29
CA MET A 22 -17.98 0.48 14.08
C MET A 22 -18.92 -0.29 13.13
N ALA A 23 -18.71 -1.59 12.98
CA ALA A 23 -19.54 -2.43 12.11
C ALA A 23 -20.96 -2.61 12.65
N GLU A 24 -21.11 -2.79 13.96
CA GLU A 24 -22.42 -2.89 14.61
C GLU A 24 -23.23 -1.60 14.44
N GLU A 25 -22.61 -0.44 14.70
CA GLU A 25 -23.27 0.85 14.55
C GLU A 25 -23.64 1.13 13.09
N LEU A 26 -22.70 0.96 12.16
CA LEU A 26 -22.99 1.16 10.74
C LEU A 26 -24.09 0.20 10.27
N GLY A 27 -24.06 -1.06 10.70
CA GLY A 27 -25.10 -2.04 10.39
C GLY A 27 -26.48 -1.59 10.87
N ALA A 28 -26.59 -1.08 12.11
CA ALA A 28 -27.85 -0.56 12.65
C ALA A 28 -28.36 0.66 11.87
N ARG A 29 -27.46 1.60 11.51
CA ARG A 29 -27.82 2.77 10.71
C ARG A 29 -28.29 2.39 9.29
N LEU A 30 -27.63 1.43 8.66
CA LEU A 30 -28.02 0.92 7.33
C LEU A 30 -29.37 0.20 7.38
N ALA A 31 -29.62 -0.62 8.39
CA ALA A 31 -30.89 -1.33 8.55
C ALA A 31 -32.09 -0.39 8.77
N ALA A 32 -31.85 0.82 9.31
CA ALA A 32 -32.87 1.85 9.49
C ALA A 32 -33.12 2.70 8.23
N ALA A 33 -32.26 2.61 7.21
CA ALA A 33 -32.41 3.36 5.97
C ALA A 33 -33.55 2.75 5.10
N PRO A 34 -34.41 3.59 4.50
CA PRO A 34 -35.61 3.13 3.80
C PRO A 34 -35.34 2.41 2.46
N ASP A 35 -34.22 2.72 1.81
CA ASP A 35 -33.87 2.20 0.49
C ASP A 35 -32.35 2.21 0.25
N LEU A 36 -31.94 1.68 -0.90
CA LEU A 36 -30.53 1.56 -1.28
C LEU A 36 -29.82 2.91 -1.41
N GLU A 37 -30.51 3.95 -1.86
CA GLU A 37 -29.90 5.27 -2.00
C GLU A 37 -29.59 5.85 -0.61
N ALA A 38 -30.54 5.76 0.32
CA ALA A 38 -30.36 6.17 1.71
C ALA A 38 -29.31 5.33 2.45
N GLU A 39 -29.19 4.03 2.17
CA GLU A 39 -28.12 3.18 2.70
C GLU A 39 -26.73 3.65 2.21
N LEU A 40 -26.61 3.98 0.92
CA LEU A 40 -25.38 4.48 0.33
C LEU A 40 -24.96 5.85 0.88
N ASP A 41 -25.93 6.73 1.14
CA ASP A 41 -25.67 8.01 1.80
C ASP A 41 -25.29 7.83 3.27
N THR A 42 -25.99 6.94 3.98
CA THR A 42 -25.68 6.57 5.38
C THR A 42 -24.25 6.05 5.53
N LEU A 43 -23.80 5.18 4.62
CA LEU A 43 -22.43 4.67 4.60
C LEU A 43 -21.41 5.81 4.47
N ARG A 44 -21.67 6.80 3.60
CA ARG A 44 -20.79 7.95 3.41
C ARG A 44 -20.77 8.86 4.63
N ARG A 45 -21.93 9.17 5.21
CA ARG A 45 -22.02 9.98 6.43
C ARG A 45 -21.25 9.35 7.58
N PHE A 46 -21.46 8.06 7.83
CA PHE A 46 -20.71 7.30 8.84
C PHE A 46 -19.20 7.38 8.62
N ARG A 47 -18.74 7.19 7.37
CA ARG A 47 -17.33 7.34 7.02
C ARG A 47 -16.80 8.74 7.35
N HIS A 48 -17.54 9.80 7.04
CA HIS A 48 -17.10 11.17 7.30
C HIS A 48 -17.07 11.51 8.78
N GLU A 49 -18.07 11.06 9.54
CA GLU A 49 -18.16 11.20 10.99
C GLU A 49 -16.97 10.53 11.69
N GLU A 50 -16.70 9.25 11.38
CA GLU A 50 -15.60 8.51 11.97
C GLU A 50 -14.23 9.06 11.56
N PHE A 51 -14.08 9.48 10.30
CA PHE A 51 -12.85 10.13 9.84
C PHE A 51 -12.59 11.45 10.59
N LEU A 52 -13.63 12.23 10.86
CA LEU A 52 -13.54 13.45 11.65
C LEU A 52 -13.19 13.15 13.11
N ARG A 53 -13.83 12.15 13.73
CA ARG A 53 -13.51 11.70 15.10
C ARG A 53 -12.03 11.33 15.23
N ILE A 54 -11.51 10.52 14.31
CA ILE A 54 -10.09 10.13 14.27
C ILE A 54 -9.20 11.37 14.14
N GLY A 55 -9.51 12.26 13.18
CA GLY A 55 -8.75 13.49 12.94
C GLY A 55 -8.71 14.43 14.15
N VAL A 56 -9.84 14.59 14.86
CA VAL A 56 -9.91 15.43 16.06
C VAL A 56 -9.02 14.87 17.17
N HIS A 57 -9.02 13.56 17.40
CA HIS A 57 -8.19 12.95 18.44
C HIS A 57 -6.70 12.93 18.09
N ASP A 58 -6.35 12.78 16.81
CA ASP A 58 -4.98 12.93 16.31
C ASP A 58 -4.45 14.35 16.53
N ILE A 59 -5.21 15.38 16.13
CA ILE A 59 -4.83 16.79 16.35
C ILE A 59 -4.67 17.13 17.83
N GLN A 60 -5.47 16.51 18.70
CA GLN A 60 -5.37 16.66 20.16
C GLN A 60 -4.18 15.88 20.76
N GLY A 61 -3.44 15.11 19.98
CA GLY A 61 -2.33 14.27 20.44
C GLY A 61 -2.79 13.10 21.31
N LYS A 62 -4.05 12.65 21.16
CA LYS A 62 -4.63 11.53 21.91
C LYS A 62 -4.46 10.17 21.23
N LEU A 63 -4.05 10.18 19.96
CA LEU A 63 -3.74 8.98 19.18
C LEU A 63 -2.28 9.04 18.73
N GLU A 64 -1.54 7.97 18.95
CA GLU A 64 -0.23 7.78 18.35
C GLU A 64 -0.37 7.48 16.84
N PRO A 65 0.66 7.75 16.02
CA PRO A 65 0.54 7.59 14.56
C PRO A 65 0.11 6.19 14.08
N HIS A 66 0.52 5.15 14.81
CA HIS A 66 0.13 3.77 14.50
C HIS A 66 -1.33 3.47 14.90
N GLU A 67 -1.86 4.12 15.94
CA GLU A 67 -3.26 4.01 16.33
C GLU A 67 -4.15 4.74 15.32
N VAL A 68 -3.73 5.90 14.82
CA VAL A 68 -4.40 6.59 13.70
C VAL A 68 -4.50 5.66 12.49
N ALA A 69 -3.40 5.01 12.11
CA ALA A 69 -3.39 4.09 10.97
C ALA A 69 -4.32 2.88 11.17
N SER A 70 -4.33 2.30 12.38
CA SER A 70 -5.22 1.20 12.74
C SER A 70 -6.70 1.62 12.74
N GLN A 71 -7.03 2.80 13.27
CA GLN A 71 -8.39 3.36 13.25
C GLN A 71 -8.87 3.61 11.82
N LEU A 72 -8.06 4.27 10.98
CA LEU A 72 -8.38 4.52 9.57
C LEU A 72 -8.56 3.23 8.79
N THR A 73 -7.75 2.21 9.06
CA THR A 73 -7.87 0.89 8.44
C THR A 73 -9.16 0.19 8.87
N SER A 74 -9.45 0.18 10.17
CA SER A 74 -10.69 -0.40 10.71
C SER A 74 -11.94 0.28 10.13
N LEU A 75 -11.91 1.60 9.96
CA LEU A 75 -12.97 2.36 9.28
C LEU A 75 -13.13 1.92 7.81
N ALA A 76 -12.02 1.87 7.06
CA ALA A 76 -12.04 1.49 5.66
C ALA A 76 -12.58 0.06 5.45
N GLU A 77 -12.15 -0.90 6.27
CA GLU A 77 -12.62 -2.27 6.22
C GLU A 77 -14.11 -2.39 6.58
N THR A 78 -14.60 -1.57 7.52
CA THR A 78 -16.00 -1.54 7.93
C THR A 78 -16.90 -1.02 6.80
N CYS A 79 -16.50 0.09 6.16
CA CYS A 79 -17.20 0.64 5.01
C CYS A 79 -17.15 -0.32 3.81
N LEU A 80 -15.98 -0.92 3.53
CA LEU A 80 -15.81 -1.87 2.42
C LEU A 80 -16.68 -3.12 2.58
N ALA A 81 -16.70 -3.72 3.79
CA ALA A 81 -17.52 -4.89 4.07
C ALA A 81 -19.03 -4.57 3.90
N SER A 82 -19.46 -3.40 4.37
CA SER A 82 -20.85 -2.95 4.22
C SER A 82 -21.21 -2.70 2.76
N ALA A 83 -20.34 -2.01 2.00
CA ALA A 83 -20.54 -1.78 0.57
C ALA A 83 -20.62 -3.09 -0.23
N LEU A 84 -19.78 -4.08 0.12
CA LEU A 84 -19.80 -5.42 -0.49
C LEU A 84 -21.13 -6.15 -0.24
N ALA A 85 -21.65 -6.05 0.99
CA ALA A 85 -22.94 -6.65 1.36
C ALA A 85 -24.12 -5.99 0.63
N LEU A 86 -24.15 -4.65 0.58
CA LEU A 86 -25.15 -3.89 -0.18
C LEU A 86 -25.13 -4.26 -1.67
N ALA A 87 -23.93 -4.26 -2.27
CA ALA A 87 -23.72 -4.63 -3.67
C ALA A 87 -24.18 -6.06 -3.99
N ARG A 88 -23.86 -7.02 -3.12
CA ARG A 88 -24.30 -8.41 -3.28
C ARG A 88 -25.83 -8.50 -3.22
N ARG A 89 -26.46 -7.89 -2.22
CA ARG A 89 -27.92 -7.90 -2.05
C ARG A 89 -28.62 -7.32 -3.28
N GLU A 90 -28.12 -6.20 -3.81
CA GLU A 90 -28.64 -5.58 -5.03
C GLU A 90 -28.50 -6.52 -6.25
N VAL A 91 -27.33 -7.14 -6.44
CA VAL A 91 -27.09 -8.03 -7.59
C VAL A 91 -27.95 -9.29 -7.51
N LEU A 92 -28.10 -9.90 -6.34
CA LEU A 92 -28.99 -11.05 -6.12
C LEU A 92 -30.44 -10.68 -6.51
N ALA A 93 -30.95 -9.56 -5.99
CA ALA A 93 -32.30 -9.09 -6.30
C ALA A 93 -32.52 -8.83 -7.80
N ARG A 94 -31.55 -8.22 -8.48
CA ARG A 94 -31.66 -7.92 -9.93
C ARG A 94 -31.50 -9.15 -10.82
N THR A 95 -30.72 -10.14 -10.41
CA THR A 95 -30.43 -11.33 -11.23
C THR A 95 -31.38 -12.49 -10.96
N GLY A 96 -32.12 -12.46 -9.85
CA GLY A 96 -32.96 -13.57 -9.40
C GLY A 96 -32.15 -14.79 -8.92
N VAL A 97 -30.82 -14.68 -8.80
CA VAL A 97 -29.98 -15.73 -8.24
C VAL A 97 -30.26 -15.81 -6.73
N PRO A 98 -30.57 -17.00 -6.18
CA PRO A 98 -30.86 -17.13 -4.76
C PRO A 98 -29.58 -17.00 -3.92
N PRO A 99 -29.66 -16.42 -2.71
CA PRO A 99 -28.53 -16.42 -1.78
C PRO A 99 -28.17 -17.86 -1.39
N ALA A 100 -26.93 -18.25 -1.67
CA ALA A 100 -26.41 -19.59 -1.40
C ALA A 100 -24.88 -19.54 -1.22
N PRO A 101 -24.23 -20.61 -0.69
CA PRO A 101 -22.79 -20.63 -0.50
C PRO A 101 -21.96 -20.23 -1.75
N PRO A 102 -22.32 -20.66 -2.98
CA PRO A 102 -21.62 -20.19 -4.18
C PRO A 102 -21.70 -18.67 -4.43
N THR A 103 -22.78 -17.99 -4.01
CA THR A 103 -22.90 -16.52 -4.17
C THR A 103 -22.13 -15.73 -3.11
N GLU A 104 -21.72 -16.40 -2.03
CA GLU A 104 -20.92 -15.83 -0.95
C GLU A 104 -19.42 -15.84 -1.27
N GLY A 105 -19.01 -16.56 -2.30
CA GLY A 105 -17.63 -16.83 -2.69
C GLY A 105 -16.87 -15.65 -3.29
N LEU A 106 -17.03 -14.43 -2.77
CA LEU A 106 -16.22 -13.27 -3.18
C LEU A 106 -15.40 -12.75 -2.01
N ALA A 107 -14.09 -12.72 -2.17
CA ALA A 107 -13.15 -12.11 -1.25
C ALA A 107 -12.51 -10.85 -1.85
N VAL A 108 -12.13 -9.94 -0.97
CA VAL A 108 -11.42 -8.70 -1.32
C VAL A 108 -10.08 -8.72 -0.61
N LEU A 109 -8.99 -8.68 -1.37
CA LEU A 109 -7.65 -8.47 -0.86
C LEU A 109 -7.39 -6.96 -0.79
N GLY A 110 -7.03 -6.49 0.40
CA GLY A 110 -6.44 -5.17 0.60
C GLY A 110 -4.94 -5.25 0.33
N MET A 111 -4.44 -4.33 -0.48
CA MET A 111 -3.04 -4.23 -0.88
C MET A 111 -2.38 -3.01 -0.22
N GLY A 112 -1.06 -2.89 -0.37
CA GLY A 112 -0.33 -1.70 0.05
C GLY A 112 -0.60 -1.31 1.51
N LYS A 113 -0.98 -0.05 1.74
CA LYS A 113 -1.25 0.47 3.09
C LYS A 113 -2.48 -0.16 3.74
N LEU A 114 -3.51 -0.51 2.97
CA LEU A 114 -4.71 -1.15 3.51
C LEU A 114 -4.37 -2.54 4.06
N GLY A 115 -3.68 -3.36 3.27
CA GLY A 115 -3.32 -4.72 3.67
C GLY A 115 -2.29 -4.78 4.81
N ALA A 116 -1.45 -3.74 4.94
CA ALA A 116 -0.49 -3.58 6.02
C ALA A 116 -1.01 -2.83 7.25
N GLU A 117 -2.26 -2.36 7.26
CA GLU A 117 -2.84 -1.57 8.35
C GLU A 117 -2.11 -0.24 8.63
N GLU A 118 -1.58 0.35 7.55
CA GLU A 118 -0.78 1.59 7.53
C GLU A 118 -1.52 2.73 6.81
N LEU A 119 -2.86 2.73 6.79
CA LEU A 119 -3.63 3.77 6.14
C LEU A 119 -3.33 5.16 6.74
N THR A 120 -3.26 6.14 5.86
CA THR A 120 -3.19 7.58 6.16
C THR A 120 -4.42 8.30 5.61
N TYR A 121 -4.69 9.54 6.05
CA TYR A 121 -5.89 10.29 5.66
C TYR A 121 -6.14 10.44 4.15
N ASN A 122 -5.08 10.47 3.34
CA ASN A 122 -5.15 10.61 1.87
C ASN A 122 -4.90 9.29 1.13
N SER A 123 -5.15 8.14 1.75
CA SER A 123 -4.92 6.84 1.11
C SER A 123 -6.09 6.47 0.22
N ASP A 124 -5.78 6.04 -1.00
CA ASP A 124 -6.70 5.24 -1.81
C ASP A 124 -6.75 3.81 -1.24
N LEU A 125 -7.82 3.07 -1.56
CA LEU A 125 -7.91 1.64 -1.24
C LEU A 125 -7.45 0.82 -2.44
N ASP A 126 -6.24 0.26 -2.33
CA ASP A 126 -5.72 -0.68 -3.31
C ASP A 126 -6.37 -2.06 -3.12
N LEU A 127 -7.19 -2.51 -4.05
CA LEU A 127 -8.00 -3.74 -3.92
C LEU A 127 -7.77 -4.75 -5.05
N ILE A 128 -7.95 -6.04 -4.73
CA ILE A 128 -8.10 -7.13 -5.70
C ILE A 128 -9.32 -7.96 -5.32
N PHE A 129 -10.21 -8.21 -6.28
CA PHE A 129 -11.37 -9.09 -6.09
C PHE A 129 -11.05 -10.49 -6.60
N VAL A 130 -11.21 -11.48 -5.72
CA VAL A 130 -10.99 -12.89 -6.04
C VAL A 130 -12.21 -13.69 -5.62
N TYR A 131 -12.72 -14.52 -6.53
CA TYR A 131 -13.89 -15.34 -6.26
C TYR A 131 -13.59 -16.84 -6.26
N ASP A 132 -14.38 -17.59 -5.52
CA ASP A 132 -14.48 -19.03 -5.58
C ASP A 132 -15.92 -19.35 -6.02
N ALA A 133 -16.05 -20.00 -7.17
CA ALA A 133 -17.36 -20.30 -7.74
C ALA A 133 -18.05 -21.49 -7.05
N GLY A 134 -17.34 -22.25 -6.22
CA GLY A 134 -17.81 -23.54 -5.73
C GLY A 134 -18.09 -24.52 -6.88
N ASP A 135 -19.19 -25.25 -6.79
CA ASP A 135 -19.60 -26.22 -7.82
C ASP A 135 -20.07 -25.52 -9.10
N ALA A 136 -19.38 -25.78 -10.22
CA ALA A 136 -19.72 -25.25 -11.53
C ALA A 136 -21.13 -25.67 -12.00
N ALA A 137 -21.61 -26.86 -11.62
CA ALA A 137 -22.95 -27.34 -11.97
C ALA A 137 -24.04 -26.47 -11.35
N TRP A 138 -23.78 -25.87 -10.18
CA TRP A 138 -24.70 -24.94 -9.55
C TRP A 138 -24.94 -23.70 -10.41
N TRP A 139 -24.01 -23.29 -11.27
CA TRP A 139 -24.21 -22.10 -12.11
C TRP A 139 -24.98 -22.37 -13.41
N SER A 140 -25.39 -23.62 -13.66
CA SER A 140 -26.19 -23.97 -14.84
C SER A 140 -27.53 -23.22 -14.86
N GLY A 141 -27.83 -22.56 -15.99
CA GLY A 141 -29.04 -21.73 -16.14
C GLY A 141 -28.99 -20.39 -15.39
N ARG A 142 -27.84 -19.98 -14.86
CA ARG A 142 -27.60 -18.71 -14.15
C ARG A 142 -26.54 -17.89 -14.91
N PRO A 143 -26.35 -16.59 -14.58
CA PRO A 143 -25.18 -15.85 -15.06
C PRO A 143 -23.89 -16.60 -14.71
N THR A 144 -22.86 -16.50 -15.54
CA THR A 144 -21.59 -17.16 -15.20
C THR A 144 -21.03 -16.60 -13.88
N PRO A 145 -20.26 -17.38 -13.11
CA PRO A 145 -19.64 -16.89 -11.87
C PRO A 145 -18.87 -15.58 -12.10
N HIS A 146 -18.10 -15.52 -13.18
CA HIS A 146 -17.33 -14.34 -13.55
C HIS A 146 -18.22 -13.10 -13.75
N GLU A 147 -19.31 -13.21 -14.50
CA GLU A 147 -20.25 -12.10 -14.72
C GLU A 147 -20.93 -11.68 -13.42
N PHE A 148 -21.38 -12.64 -12.61
CA PHE A 148 -22.06 -12.40 -11.35
C PHE A 148 -21.15 -11.63 -10.38
N PHE A 149 -19.93 -12.12 -10.14
CA PHE A 149 -18.97 -11.47 -9.24
C PHE A 149 -18.42 -10.17 -9.80
N THR A 150 -18.28 -10.03 -11.13
CA THR A 150 -17.92 -8.75 -11.76
C THR A 150 -18.96 -7.68 -11.44
N ARG A 151 -20.26 -8.01 -11.52
CA ARG A 151 -21.33 -7.07 -11.17
C ARG A 151 -21.24 -6.65 -9.70
N ILE A 152 -20.98 -7.59 -8.78
CA ILE A 152 -20.82 -7.26 -7.35
C ILE A 152 -19.61 -6.34 -7.13
N ALA A 153 -18.46 -6.64 -7.75
CA ALA A 153 -17.26 -5.82 -7.64
C ALA A 153 -17.50 -4.40 -8.18
N GLN A 154 -18.13 -4.27 -9.35
CA GLN A 154 -18.49 -2.96 -9.95
C GLN A 154 -19.41 -2.15 -9.04
N ARG A 155 -20.44 -2.79 -8.47
CA ARG A 155 -21.38 -2.14 -7.53
C ARG A 155 -20.70 -1.74 -6.23
N THR A 156 -19.79 -2.57 -5.71
CA THR A 156 -18.98 -2.25 -4.51
C THR A 156 -18.10 -1.03 -4.77
N ILE A 157 -17.41 -0.97 -5.91
CA ILE A 157 -16.59 0.19 -6.30
C ILE A 157 -17.46 1.44 -6.44
N SER A 158 -18.61 1.34 -7.10
CA SER A 158 -19.53 2.47 -7.26
C SER A 158 -20.07 2.96 -5.91
N ALA A 159 -20.44 2.06 -5.01
CA ALA A 159 -20.90 2.41 -3.67
C ALA A 159 -19.88 3.24 -2.89
N LEU A 160 -18.58 2.95 -3.06
CA LEU A 160 -17.50 3.64 -2.34
C LEU A 160 -17.01 4.91 -3.04
N GLN A 161 -16.92 4.91 -4.38
CA GLN A 161 -16.18 5.91 -5.14
C GLN A 161 -17.07 6.89 -5.91
N THR A 162 -18.33 6.56 -6.19
CA THR A 162 -19.23 7.47 -6.93
C THR A 162 -19.49 8.72 -6.08
N PRO A 163 -19.22 9.94 -6.61
CA PRO A 163 -19.54 11.17 -5.92
C PRO A 163 -21.06 11.36 -5.79
N THR A 164 -21.51 11.72 -4.59
CA THR A 164 -22.91 12.05 -4.26
C THR A 164 -22.95 13.42 -3.57
N ARG A 165 -24.13 13.84 -3.09
CA ARG A 165 -24.24 15.02 -2.22
C ARG A 165 -23.44 14.86 -0.92
N GLU A 166 -23.30 13.64 -0.43
CA GLU A 166 -22.49 13.28 0.73
C GLU A 166 -20.99 13.13 0.40
N GLY A 167 -20.58 13.36 -0.85
CA GLY A 167 -19.23 13.10 -1.33
C GLY A 167 -18.99 11.63 -1.70
N LEU A 168 -17.74 11.18 -1.58
CA LEU A 168 -17.31 9.80 -1.82
C LEU A 168 -16.76 9.19 -0.52
N ALA A 169 -16.96 7.89 -0.30
CA ALA A 169 -16.41 7.22 0.87
C ALA A 169 -14.90 6.98 0.70
N TYR A 170 -14.51 6.35 -0.41
CA TYR A 170 -13.11 6.06 -0.72
C TYR A 170 -12.86 6.09 -2.22
N ARG A 171 -11.64 6.52 -2.59
CA ARG A 171 -11.09 6.25 -3.93
C ARG A 171 -10.54 4.84 -3.94
N ILE A 172 -10.81 4.10 -5.01
CA ILE A 172 -10.37 2.71 -5.18
C ILE A 172 -9.31 2.67 -6.27
N ASP A 173 -8.22 1.95 -6.00
CA ASP A 173 -7.19 1.63 -6.99
C ASP A 173 -7.19 0.11 -7.24
N MET A 174 -7.36 -0.26 -8.51
CA MET A 174 -7.45 -1.67 -8.94
C MET A 174 -6.21 -2.09 -9.75
N ARG A 175 -5.16 -1.27 -9.82
CA ARG A 175 -4.01 -1.48 -10.72
C ARG A 175 -3.11 -2.66 -10.33
N LEU A 176 -3.19 -3.12 -9.09
CA LEU A 176 -2.38 -4.24 -8.57
C LEU A 176 -2.99 -5.62 -8.82
N ARG A 177 -4.16 -5.70 -9.47
CA ARG A 177 -4.76 -6.99 -9.85
C ARG A 177 -3.93 -7.71 -10.93
N PRO A 178 -4.05 -9.04 -11.08
CA PRO A 178 -3.38 -9.78 -12.15
C PRO A 178 -3.56 -9.13 -13.52
N SER A 179 -2.46 -8.98 -14.28
CA SER A 179 -2.41 -8.28 -15.57
C SER A 179 -2.76 -6.78 -15.52
N GLY A 180 -2.79 -6.18 -14.32
CA GLY A 180 -3.01 -4.75 -14.09
C GLY A 180 -4.27 -4.21 -14.75
N ASN A 181 -4.17 -3.05 -15.42
CA ASN A 181 -5.30 -2.42 -16.10
C ASN A 181 -5.89 -3.24 -17.26
N GLN A 182 -5.12 -4.16 -17.83
CA GLN A 182 -5.57 -5.05 -18.91
C GLN A 182 -6.19 -6.34 -18.37
N GLY A 183 -6.09 -6.57 -17.07
CA GLY A 183 -6.68 -7.72 -16.40
C GLY A 183 -8.16 -7.56 -16.12
N SER A 184 -8.84 -8.71 -16.00
CA SER A 184 -10.22 -8.78 -15.53
C SER A 184 -10.38 -8.10 -14.16
N LEU A 185 -11.54 -7.48 -13.91
CA LEU A 185 -11.81 -6.82 -12.63
C LEU A 185 -11.82 -7.81 -11.46
N VAL A 186 -12.35 -9.01 -11.71
CA VAL A 186 -12.38 -10.13 -10.78
C VAL A 186 -11.68 -11.32 -11.43
N CYS A 187 -11.04 -12.16 -10.61
CA CYS A 187 -10.45 -13.42 -11.06
C CYS A 187 -10.91 -14.57 -10.16
N SER A 188 -10.96 -15.80 -10.68
CA SER A 188 -11.18 -16.97 -9.83
C SER A 188 -9.94 -17.22 -8.98
N VAL A 189 -10.11 -17.89 -7.85
CA VAL A 189 -8.99 -18.29 -6.98
C VAL A 189 -8.01 -19.21 -7.71
N GLU A 190 -8.50 -20.07 -8.61
CA GLU A 190 -7.65 -20.90 -9.47
C GLU A 190 -6.82 -20.05 -10.45
N ALA A 191 -7.43 -19.04 -11.08
CA ALA A 191 -6.74 -18.14 -11.99
C ALA A 191 -5.73 -17.26 -11.25
N PHE A 192 -6.08 -16.81 -10.04
CA PHE A 192 -5.19 -16.06 -9.17
C PHE A 192 -3.95 -16.88 -8.79
N GLU A 193 -4.12 -18.15 -8.40
CA GLU A 193 -3.01 -19.06 -8.10
C GLU A 193 -2.16 -19.36 -9.33
N ALA A 194 -2.79 -19.64 -10.48
CA ALA A 194 -2.08 -19.93 -11.72
C ALA A 194 -1.21 -18.73 -12.17
N TYR A 195 -1.77 -17.52 -12.18
CA TYR A 195 -1.06 -16.30 -12.57
C TYR A 195 0.19 -16.07 -11.74
N HIS A 196 0.08 -16.16 -10.40
CA HIS A 196 1.21 -15.94 -9.51
C HIS A 196 2.25 -17.06 -9.58
N ARG A 197 1.89 -18.26 -10.06
CA ARG A 197 2.84 -19.35 -10.25
C ARG A 197 3.72 -19.18 -11.48
N THR A 198 3.16 -18.65 -12.58
CA THR A 198 3.82 -18.72 -13.90
C THR A 198 4.21 -17.38 -14.51
N SER A 199 3.53 -16.30 -14.13
CA SER A 199 3.54 -15.06 -14.92
C SER A 199 3.86 -13.81 -14.11
N ALA A 200 3.81 -13.90 -12.78
CA ALA A 200 4.02 -12.76 -11.90
C ALA A 200 5.47 -12.27 -11.88
N GLN A 201 5.63 -10.95 -11.91
CA GLN A 201 6.90 -10.25 -11.85
C GLN A 201 7.38 -10.08 -10.40
N VAL A 202 8.67 -9.78 -10.22
CA VAL A 202 9.27 -9.59 -8.88
C VAL A 202 8.58 -8.45 -8.10
N TRP A 203 8.12 -7.41 -8.79
CA TRP A 203 7.38 -6.30 -8.18
C TRP A 203 6.01 -6.73 -7.62
N GLU A 204 5.33 -7.68 -8.27
CA GLU A 204 4.06 -8.23 -7.79
C GLU A 204 4.29 -9.07 -6.53
N ARG A 205 5.41 -9.80 -6.50
CA ARG A 205 5.88 -10.51 -5.31
C ARG A 205 6.14 -9.56 -4.14
N GLN A 206 6.77 -8.40 -4.38
CA GLN A 206 6.92 -7.36 -3.35
C GLN A 206 5.58 -6.78 -2.91
N ALA A 207 4.68 -6.46 -3.85
CA ALA A 207 3.37 -5.89 -3.54
C ALA A 207 2.52 -6.83 -2.68
N LEU A 208 2.57 -8.14 -2.95
CA LEU A 208 1.83 -9.16 -2.21
C LEU A 208 2.35 -9.41 -0.79
N ILE A 209 3.52 -8.91 -0.39
CA ILE A 209 3.96 -8.97 1.03
C ILE A 209 2.92 -8.32 1.95
N LYS A 210 2.38 -7.17 1.53
CA LYS A 210 1.41 -6.42 2.33
C LYS A 210 -0.02 -6.95 2.15
N ALA A 211 -0.27 -7.90 1.27
CA ALA A 211 -1.64 -8.30 0.94
C ALA A 211 -2.32 -9.11 2.06
N ARG A 212 -3.59 -8.77 2.32
CA ARG A 212 -4.46 -9.44 3.29
C ARG A 212 -5.91 -9.44 2.82
N ALA A 213 -6.65 -10.51 3.07
CA ALA A 213 -8.10 -10.48 2.92
C ALA A 213 -8.73 -9.50 3.93
N VAL A 214 -9.46 -8.52 3.42
CA VAL A 214 -10.11 -7.46 4.23
C VAL A 214 -11.63 -7.64 4.33
N ALA A 215 -12.22 -8.34 3.35
CA ALA A 215 -13.62 -8.72 3.31
C ALA A 215 -13.82 -10.05 2.56
N GLY A 216 -14.92 -10.74 2.84
CA GLY A 216 -15.28 -12.02 2.22
C GLY A 216 -15.28 -13.21 3.19
N PRO A 217 -15.58 -14.42 2.68
CA PRO A 217 -15.74 -15.61 3.51
C PRO A 217 -14.40 -16.11 4.04
N ARG A 218 -14.37 -16.52 5.32
CA ARG A 218 -13.14 -16.98 6.02
C ARG A 218 -12.42 -18.14 5.31
N PRO A 219 -13.11 -19.17 4.77
CA PRO A 219 -12.43 -20.25 4.06
C PRO A 219 -11.65 -19.77 2.82
N LEU A 220 -12.24 -18.87 2.03
CA LEU A 220 -11.57 -18.29 0.86
C LEU A 220 -10.39 -17.39 1.28
N ALA A 221 -10.57 -16.60 2.35
CA ALA A 221 -9.48 -15.78 2.90
C ALA A 221 -8.28 -16.64 3.33
N ALA A 222 -8.50 -17.79 3.98
CA ALA A 222 -7.44 -18.72 4.35
C ALA A 222 -6.75 -19.32 3.12
N ARG A 223 -7.51 -19.75 2.11
CA ARG A 223 -6.96 -20.27 0.85
C ARG A 223 -6.09 -19.22 0.12
N LEU A 224 -6.53 -17.96 0.07
CA LEU A 224 -5.76 -16.87 -0.52
C LEU A 224 -4.48 -16.56 0.28
N GLU A 225 -4.54 -16.65 1.61
CA GLU A 225 -3.37 -16.48 2.48
C GLU A 225 -2.30 -17.56 2.21
N GLU A 226 -2.72 -18.81 2.00
CA GLU A 226 -1.83 -19.91 1.64
C GLU A 226 -1.18 -19.69 0.27
N ILE A 227 -1.98 -19.34 -0.75
CA ILE A 227 -1.49 -19.03 -2.11
C ILE A 227 -0.47 -17.90 -2.05
N ARG A 228 -0.82 -16.79 -1.38
CA ARG A 228 0.07 -15.64 -1.22
C ARG A 228 1.35 -16.02 -0.48
N THR A 229 1.25 -16.75 0.62
CA THR A 229 2.43 -17.15 1.42
C THR A 229 3.37 -18.04 0.61
N ARG A 230 2.82 -19.00 -0.15
CA ARG A 230 3.61 -19.86 -1.04
C ARG A 230 4.28 -19.05 -2.15
N PHE A 231 3.57 -18.10 -2.76
CA PHE A 231 4.15 -17.26 -3.81
C PHE A 231 5.24 -16.31 -3.28
N VAL A 232 4.96 -15.60 -2.19
CA VAL A 232 5.85 -14.58 -1.64
C VAL A 232 7.07 -15.21 -0.96
N TYR A 233 6.88 -16.27 -0.17
CA TYR A 233 7.90 -16.84 0.71
C TYR A 233 8.23 -18.32 0.45
N GLY A 234 7.73 -18.90 -0.65
CA GLY A 234 8.03 -20.29 -1.02
C GLY A 234 9.48 -20.54 -1.42
N ARG A 235 10.25 -19.47 -1.70
CA ARG A 235 11.69 -19.49 -1.94
C ARG A 235 12.33 -18.18 -1.52
N GLY A 236 13.66 -18.14 -1.40
CA GLY A 236 14.41 -16.89 -1.21
C GLY A 236 14.38 -15.95 -2.43
N LEU A 237 14.90 -14.74 -2.25
CA LEU A 237 15.13 -13.75 -3.31
C LEU A 237 16.53 -13.95 -3.90
N ASP A 238 16.61 -14.16 -5.21
CA ASP A 238 17.90 -14.30 -5.90
C ASP A 238 18.55 -12.95 -6.23
N ASP A 239 19.79 -13.02 -6.74
CA ASP A 239 20.60 -11.86 -7.05
C ASP A 239 20.08 -11.02 -8.23
N GLY A 240 19.44 -11.67 -9.20
CA GLY A 240 18.82 -11.02 -10.35
C GLY A 240 17.55 -10.27 -9.92
N GLU A 241 16.69 -10.92 -9.15
CA GLU A 241 15.48 -10.32 -8.59
C GLU A 241 15.79 -9.12 -7.69
N ARG A 242 16.82 -9.23 -6.84
CA ARG A 242 17.29 -8.09 -6.02
C ARG A 242 17.67 -6.90 -6.89
N LEU A 243 18.38 -7.13 -8.00
CA LEU A 243 18.80 -6.08 -8.91
C LEU A 243 17.61 -5.46 -9.65
N GLU A 244 16.61 -6.26 -10.01
CA GLU A 244 15.37 -5.79 -10.61
C GLU A 244 14.61 -4.85 -9.66
N ILE A 245 14.48 -5.23 -8.39
CA ILE A 245 13.89 -4.39 -7.33
C ILE A 245 14.61 -3.05 -7.23
N ALA A 246 15.95 -3.07 -7.20
CA ALA A 246 16.75 -1.85 -7.13
C ALA A 246 16.52 -0.94 -8.36
N ARG A 247 16.51 -1.50 -9.58
CA ARG A 247 16.25 -0.75 -10.82
C ARG A 247 14.86 -0.13 -10.86
N MET A 248 13.86 -0.87 -10.38
CA MET A 248 12.50 -0.37 -10.27
C MET A 248 12.39 0.77 -9.26
N ARG A 249 13.07 0.66 -8.12
CA ARG A 249 13.14 1.73 -7.14
C ARG A 249 13.75 3.00 -7.71
N GLU A 250 14.87 2.89 -8.43
CA GLU A 250 15.50 4.03 -9.11
C GLU A 250 14.56 4.68 -10.13
N ARG A 251 13.78 3.88 -10.87
CA ARG A 251 12.79 4.39 -11.82
C ARG A 251 11.72 5.22 -11.10
N ILE A 252 11.16 4.71 -10.00
CA ILE A 252 10.18 5.42 -9.17
C ILE A 252 10.76 6.74 -8.63
N GLU A 253 12.03 6.75 -8.23
CA GLU A 253 12.72 7.97 -7.79
C GLU A 253 12.73 9.02 -8.89
N ARG A 254 13.23 8.65 -10.08
CA ARG A 254 13.36 9.56 -11.23
C ARG A 254 12.00 10.12 -11.67
N GLU A 255 10.97 9.28 -11.69
CA GLU A 255 9.63 9.66 -12.16
C GLU A 255 8.83 10.49 -11.14
N ARG A 256 9.01 10.22 -9.83
CA ARG A 256 8.10 10.77 -8.79
C ARG A 256 8.75 11.71 -7.78
N ALA A 257 10.08 11.74 -7.65
CA ALA A 257 10.74 12.65 -6.72
C ALA A 257 10.70 14.12 -7.17
N GLY A 258 10.47 14.38 -8.47
CA GLY A 258 10.46 15.72 -9.07
C GLY A 258 11.86 16.33 -9.20
N ALA A 259 12.01 17.40 -9.99
CA ALA A 259 13.29 18.07 -10.26
C ALA A 259 13.87 18.86 -9.07
N ARG A 260 13.22 18.86 -7.89
CA ARG A 260 13.72 19.52 -6.69
C ARG A 260 14.67 18.60 -5.94
N GLY A 261 15.91 18.55 -6.45
CA GLY A 261 17.05 18.16 -5.64
C GLY A 261 17.14 19.03 -4.40
N GLU A 262 17.58 18.42 -3.31
CA GLU A 262 18.19 19.05 -2.12
C GLU A 262 17.30 19.39 -0.90
N LEU A 263 15.97 19.45 -1.00
CA LEU A 263 15.08 19.39 0.19
C LEU A 263 13.99 18.33 -0.03
N GLY A 264 14.32 17.12 0.42
CA GLY A 264 13.85 15.84 -0.10
C GLY A 264 12.35 15.59 -0.01
N ASN A 265 11.80 15.08 -1.11
CA ASN A 265 10.49 14.41 -1.14
C ASN A 265 10.49 13.28 -0.10
N ILE A 266 9.84 13.51 1.05
CA ILE A 266 9.82 12.60 2.20
C ILE A 266 9.26 11.21 1.82
N LYS A 267 8.40 11.15 0.79
CA LYS A 267 7.79 9.90 0.33
C LYS A 267 8.71 9.14 -0.62
N THR A 268 9.04 9.72 -1.78
CA THR A 268 9.68 9.01 -2.91
C THR A 268 11.12 9.41 -3.19
N GLY A 269 11.63 10.45 -2.52
CA GLY A 269 13.02 10.86 -2.62
C GLY A 269 13.96 9.89 -1.90
N ARG A 270 15.26 10.04 -2.14
CA ARG A 270 16.30 9.24 -1.48
C ARG A 270 16.26 9.42 0.04
N GLY A 271 16.31 8.31 0.78
CA GLY A 271 16.11 8.24 2.22
C GLY A 271 14.66 8.42 2.68
N GLY A 272 13.70 8.48 1.76
CA GLY A 272 12.29 8.64 2.06
C GLY A 272 11.58 7.36 2.48
N LEU A 273 10.27 7.45 2.72
CA LEU A 273 9.44 6.33 3.17
C LEU A 273 9.48 5.14 2.21
N VAL A 274 9.47 5.40 0.90
CA VAL A 274 9.53 4.33 -0.12
C VAL A 274 10.87 3.58 -0.10
N ASP A 275 11.98 4.24 0.26
CA ASP A 275 13.26 3.52 0.44
C ASP A 275 13.20 2.53 1.59
N ILE A 276 12.58 2.93 2.71
CA ILE A 276 12.42 2.09 3.90
C ILE A 276 11.54 0.89 3.54
N GLU A 277 10.40 1.13 2.90
CA GLU A 277 9.49 0.06 2.47
C GLU A 277 10.19 -0.93 1.53
N PHE A 278 10.88 -0.44 0.49
CA PHE A 278 11.58 -1.30 -0.47
C PHE A 278 12.69 -2.11 0.20
N LEU A 279 13.46 -1.50 1.10
CA LEU A 279 14.52 -2.19 1.84
C LEU A 279 13.94 -3.33 2.69
N VAL A 280 12.94 -3.02 3.51
CA VAL A 280 12.28 -3.98 4.40
C VAL A 280 11.71 -5.13 3.59
N GLN A 281 10.94 -4.84 2.54
CA GLN A 281 10.35 -5.85 1.67
C GLN A 281 11.41 -6.71 0.97
N THR A 282 12.52 -6.12 0.52
CA THR A 282 13.64 -6.88 -0.08
C THR A 282 14.22 -7.87 0.92
N LEU A 283 14.43 -7.44 2.17
CA LEU A 283 14.93 -8.31 3.23
C LEU A 283 13.91 -9.39 3.59
N GLN A 284 12.62 -9.07 3.61
CA GLN A 284 11.56 -10.06 3.83
C GLN A 284 11.50 -11.09 2.71
N LEU A 285 11.66 -10.72 1.44
CA LEU A 285 11.71 -11.70 0.34
C LEU A 285 12.96 -12.57 0.42
N ARG A 286 14.09 -11.99 0.84
CA ARG A 286 15.35 -12.70 0.97
C ARG A 286 15.33 -13.72 2.12
N HIS A 287 14.86 -13.31 3.29
CA HIS A 287 14.98 -14.08 4.53
C HIS A 287 13.67 -14.74 4.96
N GLY A 288 12.53 -14.28 4.45
CA GLY A 288 11.23 -14.74 4.88
C GLY A 288 10.99 -16.22 4.61
N HIS A 289 11.66 -16.84 3.62
CA HIS A 289 11.57 -18.29 3.43
C HIS A 289 12.02 -19.06 4.68
N ASP A 290 13.23 -18.79 5.15
CA ASP A 290 13.87 -19.49 6.26
C ASP A 290 13.45 -18.94 7.64
N HIS A 291 13.05 -17.66 7.70
CA HIS A 291 12.67 -16.95 8.93
C HIS A 291 11.21 -16.47 8.85
N PRO A 292 10.20 -17.30 9.18
CA PRO A 292 8.80 -16.88 9.16
C PRO A 292 8.49 -15.68 10.05
N GLY A 293 9.28 -15.46 11.12
CA GLY A 293 9.13 -14.33 12.04
C GLY A 293 9.27 -12.96 11.38
N VAL A 294 9.97 -12.85 10.24
CA VAL A 294 10.14 -11.55 9.55
C VAL A 294 8.98 -11.22 8.60
N ARG A 295 7.96 -12.08 8.48
CA ARG A 295 6.85 -11.93 7.52
C ARG A 295 5.73 -10.98 7.99
N ALA A 296 6.00 -10.09 8.94
CA ALA A 296 5.05 -9.06 9.35
C ALA A 296 4.67 -8.16 8.16
N ARG A 297 3.38 -7.80 8.01
CA ARG A 297 2.91 -7.01 6.86
C ARG A 297 3.22 -5.52 7.02
N ASP A 298 3.09 -5.00 8.23
CA ASP A 298 3.38 -3.61 8.54
C ASP A 298 4.90 -3.37 8.59
N THR A 299 5.32 -2.21 8.11
CA THR A 299 6.73 -1.88 7.91
C THR A 299 7.46 -1.81 9.25
N ARG A 300 6.79 -1.30 10.29
CA ARG A 300 7.35 -1.15 11.64
C ARG A 300 7.60 -2.51 12.30
N GLY A 301 6.62 -3.40 12.26
CA GLY A 301 6.71 -4.76 12.78
C GLY A 301 7.77 -5.56 12.04
N ALA A 302 7.82 -5.45 10.70
CA ALA A 302 8.84 -6.09 9.90
C ALA A 302 10.26 -5.60 10.23
N LEU A 303 10.46 -4.29 10.44
CA LEU A 303 11.73 -3.73 10.89
C LEU A 303 12.17 -4.30 12.25
N ALA A 304 11.24 -4.36 13.21
CA ALA A 304 11.51 -4.91 14.54
C ALA A 304 11.89 -6.40 14.46
N ALA A 305 11.16 -7.19 13.67
CA ALA A 305 11.45 -8.61 13.47
C ALA A 305 12.81 -8.83 12.78
N LEU A 306 13.12 -8.07 11.73
CA LEU A 306 14.41 -8.13 11.04
C LEU A 306 15.59 -7.76 11.96
N ALA A 307 15.39 -6.83 12.89
CA ALA A 307 16.40 -6.47 13.88
C ALA A 307 16.56 -7.58 14.95
N ALA A 308 15.45 -8.17 15.41
CA ALA A 308 15.47 -9.27 16.38
C ALA A 308 16.19 -10.52 15.84
N GLU A 309 16.04 -10.81 14.55
CA GLU A 309 16.75 -11.90 13.85
C GLU A 309 18.22 -11.54 13.50
N GLY A 310 18.70 -10.35 13.85
CA GLY A 310 20.07 -9.90 13.56
C GLY A 310 20.35 -9.61 12.07
N ILE A 311 19.32 -9.64 11.22
CA ILE A 311 19.43 -9.34 9.77
C ILE A 311 19.72 -7.85 9.56
N LEU A 312 19.09 -7.00 10.37
CA LEU A 312 19.41 -5.57 10.45
C LEU A 312 20.19 -5.29 11.72
N SER A 313 21.41 -4.78 11.56
CA SER A 313 22.20 -4.31 12.70
C SER A 313 21.52 -3.09 13.36
N ALA A 314 21.31 -3.17 14.68
CA ALA A 314 20.97 -2.00 15.47
C ALA A 314 22.22 -1.09 15.51
N SER A 315 22.26 -0.07 14.65
CA SER A 315 23.34 0.91 14.74
C SER A 315 23.21 1.66 16.07
N PRO A 316 24.23 1.71 16.94
CA PRO A 316 24.18 2.56 18.12
C PRO A 316 24.10 4.00 17.63
N ALA A 317 22.94 4.63 17.80
CA ALA A 317 22.75 6.03 17.48
C ALA A 317 23.76 6.84 18.30
N LYS A 318 24.87 7.25 17.68
CA LYS A 318 25.82 8.18 18.29
C LYS A 318 25.07 9.50 18.50
N ARG A 319 24.56 9.71 19.73
CA ARG A 319 24.19 11.05 20.21
C ARG A 319 25.46 11.88 20.17
N SER A 320 25.59 12.71 19.13
CA SER A 320 26.58 13.76 19.08
C SER A 320 26.18 14.86 20.09
N THR A 321 26.54 14.66 21.36
CA THR A 321 26.50 15.71 22.39
C THR A 321 27.89 16.33 22.54
N ARG A 322 28.15 17.42 21.80
CA ARG A 322 29.19 18.45 22.01
C ARG A 322 28.72 19.64 21.15
N SER A 323 28.50 20.88 21.59
CA SER A 323 28.81 21.61 22.83
C SER A 323 27.96 22.92 22.88
N PRO A 324 28.11 23.83 23.86
CA PRO A 324 27.01 24.63 24.46
C PRO A 324 26.84 26.05 23.91
N GLY A 325 25.66 26.66 24.16
CA GLY A 325 25.51 28.11 24.25
C GLY A 325 24.27 28.74 23.61
N ARG A 326 23.40 29.28 24.49
CA ARG A 326 22.44 30.38 24.30
C ARG A 326 21.15 30.15 23.47
N SER A 327 20.06 30.02 24.25
CA SER A 327 18.81 30.80 24.14
C SER A 327 18.13 30.89 22.76
N CYS A 328 17.13 30.03 22.56
CA CYS A 328 15.83 30.46 22.04
C CYS A 328 14.73 29.58 22.64
N ARG A 329 13.88 30.21 23.45
CA ARG A 329 12.67 29.65 24.03
C ARG A 329 11.54 29.79 22.97
N SER A 330 10.61 28.84 22.99
CA SER A 330 9.35 28.75 22.22
C SER A 330 9.42 28.65 20.70
N LEU A 331 9.36 27.41 20.19
CA LEU A 331 8.56 26.95 19.04
C LEU A 331 8.72 25.42 18.96
N ALA A 332 7.93 24.70 19.76
CA ALA A 332 7.84 23.24 19.75
C ALA A 332 6.51 22.85 19.10
N GLY A 333 6.51 22.83 17.77
CA GLY A 333 5.52 22.16 16.93
C GLY A 333 6.28 21.19 16.03
N SER A 334 6.10 19.89 16.31
CA SER A 334 6.36 18.72 15.47
C SER A 334 7.04 18.96 14.12
N GLY A 335 8.37 18.92 14.13
CA GLY A 335 9.20 18.75 12.95
C GLY A 335 10.25 17.69 13.24
N THR A 336 10.03 16.47 12.75
CA THR A 336 11.04 15.41 12.72
C THR A 336 12.20 15.89 11.86
N ARG A 337 13.21 16.50 12.48
CA ARG A 337 14.46 16.86 11.79
C ARG A 337 15.17 15.56 11.42
N ALA A 338 15.13 15.26 10.13
CA ALA A 338 15.86 14.17 9.52
C ALA A 338 17.33 14.20 9.97
N ALA A 339 17.78 13.09 10.55
CA ALA A 339 19.19 12.79 10.64
C ALA A 339 19.76 12.82 9.22
N THR A 340 20.70 13.73 8.97
CA THR A 340 21.44 13.74 7.72
C THR A 340 22.21 12.43 7.62
N ALA A 341 21.74 11.54 6.73
CA ALA A 341 22.40 10.29 6.40
C ALA A 341 23.74 10.59 5.72
N ARG A 342 24.81 10.77 6.52
CA ARG A 342 26.17 10.73 5.99
C ARG A 342 26.49 9.27 5.67
N ARG A 343 26.62 9.02 4.35
CA ARG A 343 27.24 7.86 3.69
C ARG A 343 26.75 6.49 4.17
N TRP A 344 25.86 5.90 3.36
CA TRP A 344 25.68 4.45 3.30
C TRP A 344 26.99 3.70 3.03
N PRO A 345 27.11 2.44 3.49
CA PRO A 345 28.27 1.60 3.23
C PRO A 345 28.55 1.49 1.73
N ARG A 346 29.83 1.69 1.37
CA ARG A 346 30.35 1.72 -0.01
C ARG A 346 30.16 0.41 -0.80
N SER A 347 29.64 -0.66 -0.19
CA SER A 347 29.37 -1.93 -0.86
C SER A 347 28.22 -1.88 -1.87
N TRP A 348 27.44 -0.79 -1.90
CA TRP A 348 26.42 -0.54 -2.93
C TRP A 348 26.91 0.36 -4.07
N THR A 349 28.21 0.71 -4.15
CA THR A 349 28.75 1.65 -5.15
C THR A 349 29.84 1.08 -6.07
N THR A 350 30.15 -0.22 -6.01
CA THR A 350 31.17 -0.80 -6.90
C THR A 350 30.57 -1.49 -8.11
N MET A 351 30.29 -0.70 -9.14
CA MET A 351 30.25 -1.18 -10.53
C MET A 351 30.82 -0.12 -11.47
N ARG A 352 32.14 0.11 -11.39
CA ARG A 352 32.97 0.62 -12.49
C ARG A 352 34.40 0.05 -12.37
N GLY A 353 34.67 -1.02 -13.11
CA GLY A 353 35.94 -1.26 -13.79
C GLY A 353 35.59 -1.39 -15.27
N SER A 354 36.29 -0.82 -16.23
CA SER A 354 37.72 -0.92 -16.44
C SER A 354 38.23 0.15 -17.42
N ALA A 355 39.30 0.86 -17.08
CA ALA A 355 40.39 1.17 -18.01
C ALA A 355 41.59 1.80 -17.27
N ARG A 356 42.64 0.98 -17.17
CA ARG A 356 44.08 1.32 -17.16
C ARG A 356 44.68 2.04 -15.94
N ARG A 357 45.50 1.25 -15.23
CA ARG A 357 46.63 1.66 -14.39
C ARG A 357 47.72 2.31 -15.26
N CYS A 358 48.37 3.37 -14.77
CA CYS A 358 49.79 3.38 -14.42
C CYS A 358 50.19 4.75 -13.81
N ALA A 359 51.22 4.69 -12.98
CA ALA A 359 51.60 5.55 -11.86
C ALA A 359 52.22 6.94 -12.25
N PRO A 360 52.57 7.79 -11.26
CA PRO A 360 52.79 9.24 -11.42
C PRO A 360 54.27 9.64 -11.47
N SER A 361 54.56 10.81 -12.07
CA SER A 361 55.69 11.66 -11.70
C SER A 361 55.68 13.01 -12.46
N THR A 362 55.82 14.08 -11.67
CA THR A 362 56.37 15.43 -11.94
C THR A 362 57.16 15.66 -13.23
N ILE A 363 56.98 16.84 -13.87
CA ILE A 363 58.01 17.88 -14.17
C ILE A 363 57.43 19.05 -15.01
N VAL A 364 57.79 20.26 -14.55
CA VAL A 364 57.95 21.64 -15.10
C VAL A 364 57.75 21.97 -16.59
N GLY A 365 57.20 23.18 -16.83
CA GLY A 365 57.45 24.07 -18.00
C GLY A 365 56.68 23.73 -19.27
N SER A 366 56.36 24.59 -20.22
CA SER A 366 56.34 26.05 -20.40
C SER A 366 55.78 26.27 -21.82
N GLU A 367 55.33 27.48 -22.13
CA GLU A 367 55.14 28.02 -23.50
C GLU A 367 53.83 27.77 -24.27
N ARG A 368 53.54 28.81 -25.06
CA ARG A 368 52.28 29.25 -25.67
C ARG A 368 52.23 28.85 -27.17
N PRO A 369 51.07 29.03 -27.85
CA PRO A 369 50.68 28.37 -29.11
C PRO A 369 51.13 29.14 -30.36
N PRO A 370 50.77 28.69 -31.60
CA PRO A 370 49.59 29.30 -32.24
C PRO A 370 48.82 28.43 -33.29
N ARG A 371 47.59 28.89 -33.61
CA ARG A 371 46.92 29.08 -34.94
C ARG A 371 47.29 28.12 -36.10
N SER A 372 46.45 27.64 -37.02
CA SER A 372 45.12 27.99 -37.56
C SER A 372 44.90 27.13 -38.83
N LEU A 373 43.71 27.24 -39.47
CA LEU A 373 43.37 26.88 -40.88
C LEU A 373 43.09 25.38 -41.11
N ARG A 374 42.10 24.92 -41.90
CA ARG A 374 41.20 25.54 -42.90
C ARG A 374 40.02 24.57 -43.15
N CYS A 375 38.82 25.10 -43.35
CA CYS A 375 37.71 24.43 -44.05
C CYS A 375 37.83 24.65 -45.56
N ALA A 376 37.61 23.61 -46.37
CA ALA A 376 37.04 23.59 -47.72
C ALA A 376 36.83 22.10 -48.09
N ARG A 377 35.60 21.56 -48.17
CA ARG A 377 34.67 21.52 -49.33
C ARG A 377 35.25 20.90 -50.61
N ALA A 378 34.54 19.88 -51.09
CA ALA A 378 34.18 19.52 -52.49
C ALA A 378 34.35 18.00 -52.70
N SER A 379 33.26 17.23 -52.82
CA SER A 379 32.52 16.92 -54.06
C SER A 379 33.01 15.61 -54.67
N GLY A 380 32.09 14.65 -54.80
CA GLY A 380 32.29 13.33 -55.39
C GLY A 380 31.14 12.42 -54.99
#